data_AF-A0A7W3SWK0-F1
#
_entry.id   AF-A0A7W3SWK0-F1
#
_cell.length_a   1.000
_cell.length_b   1.000
_cell.length_c   1.000
_cell.angle_alpha   90.00
_cell.angle_beta   90.00
_cell.angle_gamma   90.00
#
_symmetry.space_group_name_H-M   'P 1'
#
loop_
_entity.id
_entity.type
_entity.pdbx_description
1 polymer ?
#
loop_
_entity_poly.entity_id
_entity_poly.type
_entity_poly.pdbx_seq_one_letter_code
_entity_poly.pdbx_strand_id
1 'polypeptide(L)' 'MSDEKELEKELSELLSDGELSISEEERRQKERKLLSTRYEIRVQTQLDPIVEETRAYRSIAREVDDRYDEYMKKADKKN' A
#
# COMPACT_ATOMS: atom_id res chain seq x y z
N MET A 1 53.23 -12.77 -32.08
CA MET A 1 53.20 -13.00 -30.62
C MET A 1 52.81 -11.75 -29.82
N SER A 2 52.82 -10.52 -30.40
CA SER A 2 52.35 -9.30 -29.71
C SER A 2 50.84 -9.15 -29.86
N ASP A 3 50.36 -9.27 -31.10
CA ASP A 3 48.96 -8.98 -31.48
C ASP A 3 47.93 -9.89 -30.78
N GLU A 4 48.26 -11.16 -30.59
CA GLU A 4 47.39 -12.13 -29.89
C GLU A 4 47.22 -11.77 -28.41
N LYS A 5 48.29 -11.32 -27.75
CA LYS A 5 48.23 -10.89 -26.35
C LYS A 5 47.52 -9.56 -26.18
N GLU A 6 47.62 -8.67 -27.16
CA GLU A 6 46.89 -7.40 -27.17
C GLU A 6 45.39 -7.65 -27.36
N LEU A 7 45.00 -8.54 -28.28
CA LEU A 7 43.62 -8.96 -28.49
C LEU A 7 43.02 -9.67 -27.27
N GLU A 8 43.78 -10.55 -26.61
CA GLU A 8 43.34 -11.19 -25.36
C GLU A 8 43.11 -10.17 -24.24
N LYS A 9 43.97 -9.14 -24.17
CA LYS A 9 43.84 -8.07 -23.17
C LYS A 9 42.62 -7.19 -23.45
N GLU A 10 42.41 -6.80 -24.71
CA GLU A 10 41.24 -6.02 -25.14
C GLU A 10 39.94 -6.81 -24.91
N LEU A 11 39.94 -8.12 -25.21
CA LEU A 11 38.82 -9.01 -24.92
C LEU A 11 38.56 -9.12 -23.41
N SER A 12 39.62 -9.22 -22.60
CA SER A 12 39.51 -9.27 -21.14
C SER A 12 38.95 -7.97 -20.57
N GLU A 13 39.36 -6.81 -21.08
CA GLU A 13 38.82 -5.50 -20.68
C GLU A 13 37.33 -5.37 -21.08
N LEU A 14 36.95 -5.76 -22.30
CA LEU A 14 35.56 -5.75 -22.75
C LEU A 14 34.64 -6.66 -21.92
N LEU A 15 35.13 -7.84 -21.51
CA LEU A 15 34.38 -8.79 -20.69
C LEU A 15 34.34 -8.42 -19.20
N SER A 16 35.32 -7.64 -18.72
CA SER A 16 35.44 -7.27 -17.29
C SER A 16 34.81 -5.91 -16.97
N ASP A 17 34.97 -4.92 -17.86
CA ASP A 17 34.51 -3.53 -17.67
C ASP A 17 33.24 -3.19 -18.47
N GLY A 18 32.88 -4.00 -19.46
CA GLY A 18 31.68 -3.82 -20.28
C GLY A 18 30.43 -4.34 -19.57
N GLU A 19 29.86 -3.54 -18.65
CA GLU A 19 28.45 -3.56 -18.20
C GLU A 19 27.68 -4.91 -18.27
N LEU A 20 28.30 -6.02 -17.90
CA LEU A 20 27.61 -7.28 -17.64
C LEU A 20 27.47 -7.34 -16.12
N SER A 21 26.37 -6.91 -15.54
CA SER A 21 25.24 -7.84 -15.35
C SER A 21 24.20 -7.18 -14.45
N ILE A 22 23.52 -6.15 -14.96
CA ILE A 22 22.16 -5.90 -14.48
C ILE A 22 21.32 -5.74 -15.74
N SER A 23 20.59 -6.80 -16.11
CA SER A 23 19.66 -6.71 -17.23
C SER A 23 18.67 -5.57 -16.97
N GLU A 24 18.12 -4.96 -18.03
CA GLU A 24 17.06 -3.97 -17.85
C GLU A 24 15.89 -4.52 -17.02
N GLU A 25 15.61 -5.82 -17.13
CA GLU A 25 14.67 -6.53 -16.27
C GLU A 25 15.06 -6.45 -14.78
N GLU A 26 16.32 -6.69 -14.43
CA GLU A 26 16.81 -6.64 -13.06
C GLU A 26 16.83 -5.22 -12.49
N ARG A 27 17.13 -4.20 -13.31
CA ARG A 27 16.96 -2.78 -12.92
C ARG A 27 15.50 -2.47 -12.64
N ARG A 28 14.59 -2.84 -13.55
CA ARG A 28 13.15 -2.59 -13.42
C ARG A 28 12.56 -3.35 -12.22
N GLN A 29 13.06 -4.53 -11.89
CA GLN A 29 12.66 -5.27 -10.68
C GLN A 29 13.19 -4.63 -9.40
N LYS A 30 14.42 -4.12 -9.38
CA LYS A 30 14.95 -3.34 -8.24
C LYS A 30 14.16 -2.05 -8.02
N GLU A 31 13.83 -1.33 -9.09
CA GLU A 31 13.00 -0.12 -9.04
C GLU A 31 11.59 -0.40 -8.50
N ARG A 32 10.97 -1.53 -8.89
CA ARG A 32 9.69 -1.99 -8.33
C ARG A 32 9.76 -2.37 -6.85
N LYS A 33 10.90 -2.87 -6.37
CA LYS A 33 11.13 -3.16 -4.94
C LYS A 33 11.42 -1.88 -4.13
N LEU A 34 12.04 -0.89 -4.76
CA LEU A 34 12.29 0.45 -4.19
C LEU A 34 11.02 1.32 -4.15
N LEU A 35 10.06 1.05 -5.03
CA LEU A 35 8.69 1.54 -4.91
C LEU A 35 8.08 0.99 -3.63
N SER A 36 8.17 1.79 -2.56
CA SER A 36 7.47 1.61 -1.29
C SER A 36 6.03 1.16 -1.56
N THR A 37 5.62 0.04 -0.95
CA THR A 37 4.26 -0.49 -1.01
C THR A 37 3.29 0.67 -0.81
N ARG A 38 2.45 0.94 -1.81
CA ARG A 38 1.52 2.08 -1.79
C ARG A 38 0.62 1.96 -0.55
N TYR A 39 0.87 2.88 0.37
CA TYR A 39 0.05 3.42 1.46
C TYR A 39 -1.19 2.61 1.90
N GLU A 40 -1.31 2.42 3.21
CA GLU A 40 -2.57 2.02 3.86
C GLU A 40 -3.70 2.95 3.44
N ILE A 41 -4.73 2.42 2.76
CA ILE A 41 -5.97 3.16 2.52
C ILE A 41 -6.80 3.07 3.79
N ARG A 42 -6.72 4.10 4.63
CA ARG A 42 -7.62 4.26 5.79
C ARG A 42 -8.91 4.90 5.30
N VAL A 43 -9.92 4.07 5.03
CA VAL A 43 -11.27 4.57 4.74
C VAL A 43 -11.93 4.90 6.09
N GLN A 44 -12.00 6.17 6.42
CA GLN A 44 -12.87 6.62 7.51
C GLN A 44 -14.31 6.57 7.00
N THR A 45 -15.09 5.61 7.50
CA THR A 45 -16.52 5.53 7.19
C THR A 45 -17.24 6.75 7.75
N GLN A 46 -18.02 7.43 6.91
CA GLN A 46 -18.81 8.60 7.30
C GLN A 46 -20.08 8.23 8.07
N LEU A 47 -20.55 6.99 7.90
CA LEU A 47 -21.82 6.49 8.44
C LEU A 47 -21.55 5.34 9.42
N ASP A 48 -22.23 5.36 10.56
CA ASP A 48 -22.23 4.29 11.56
C ASP A 48 -23.52 3.45 11.39
N PRO A 49 -23.42 2.17 10.98
CA PRO A 49 -24.57 1.30 10.78
C PRO A 49 -25.43 1.17 12.04
N ILE A 50 -24.80 1.17 13.22
CA ILE A 50 -25.50 0.95 14.50
C ILE A 50 -26.40 2.15 14.81
N VAL A 51 -25.92 3.37 14.56
CA VAL A 51 -26.68 4.59 14.80
C VAL A 51 -27.88 4.67 13.85
N GLU A 52 -27.69 4.35 12.57
CA GLU A 52 -28.75 4.38 11.57
C GLU A 52 -29.83 3.33 11.86
N GLU A 53 -29.43 2.09 12.15
CA GLU A 53 -30.37 1.03 12.55
C GLU A 53 -31.13 1.43 13.81
N THR A 54 -30.44 1.92 14.84
CA THR A 54 -31.07 2.33 16.11
C THR A 54 -32.09 3.46 15.90
N ARG A 55 -31.80 4.44 15.03
CA ARG A 55 -32.76 5.49 14.66
C ARG A 55 -33.99 4.91 13.94
N ALA A 56 -33.76 4.01 12.99
CA ALA A 56 -34.85 3.36 12.24
C ALA A 56 -35.77 2.57 13.18
N TYR A 57 -35.22 1.74 14.07
CA TYR A 57 -36.03 0.98 15.02
C TYR A 57 -36.75 1.86 16.04
N ARG A 58 -36.11 2.93 16.53
CA ARG A 58 -36.74 3.90 17.45
C ARG A 58 -37.87 4.70 16.82
N SER A 59 -37.89 4.82 15.48
CA SER A 59 -39.01 5.42 14.77
C SER A 59 -40.27 4.55 14.79
N ILE A 60 -40.12 3.24 14.98
CA ILE A 60 -41.20 2.25 14.95
C ILE A 60 -41.62 1.82 16.37
N ALA A 61 -40.67 1.69 17.29
CA ALA A 61 -40.91 1.21 18.65
C ALA A 61 -39.98 1.87 19.68
N ARG A 62 -40.45 2.04 20.91
CA ARG A 62 -39.63 2.56 22.02
C ARG A 62 -38.85 1.44 22.70
N GLU A 63 -37.58 1.68 22.95
CA GLU A 63 -36.72 0.79 23.74
C GLU A 63 -37.14 0.80 25.22
N VAL A 64 -37.06 -0.36 25.89
CA VAL A 64 -37.52 -0.51 27.29
C VAL A 64 -36.39 -0.29 28.30
N ASP A 65 -35.15 -0.51 27.90
CA ASP A 65 -33.98 -0.60 28.78
C ASP A 65 -32.92 0.47 28.46
N ASP A 66 -33.23 1.40 27.54
CA ASP A 66 -32.40 2.55 27.17
C ASP A 66 -30.91 2.21 26.91
N ARG A 67 -30.59 0.99 26.47
CA ARG A 67 -29.20 0.48 26.39
C ARG A 67 -28.35 1.29 25.43
N TYR A 68 -28.98 1.87 24.41
CA TYR A 68 -28.30 2.66 23.40
C TYR A 68 -28.36 4.17 23.66
N ASP A 69 -28.96 4.64 24.76
CA ASP A 69 -29.13 6.08 24.99
C ASP A 69 -27.81 6.82 25.19
N GLU A 70 -26.87 6.26 25.94
CA GLU A 70 -25.56 6.89 26.13
C GLU A 70 -24.78 6.93 24.80
N TYR A 71 -24.90 5.88 24.00
CA TYR A 71 -24.28 5.78 22.68
C TYR A 71 -24.86 6.80 21.71
N MET A 72 -26.18 6.90 21.62
CA MET A 72 -26.89 7.85 20.77
C MET A 72 -26.58 9.30 21.16
N LYS A 73 -26.50 9.62 22.46
CA LYS A 73 -26.07 10.95 22.95
C LYS A 73 -24.66 11.33 22.49
N LYS A 74 -23.75 10.36 22.38
CA LYS A 74 -22.38 10.59 21.88
C LYS A 74 -22.37 10.76 20.36
N ALA A 75 -23.19 9.98 19.64
CA ALA A 75 -23.34 10.10 18.19
C ALA A 75 -23.93 11.46 17.80
N ASP A 76 -24.94 11.95 18.50
CA ASP A 76 -25.61 13.22 18.21
C ASP A 76 -24.73 14.45 18.53
N LYS A 77 -23.78 14.34 19.46
CA LYS A 77 -22.80 15.41 19.75
C LYS A 77 -21.72 15.57 18.68
N LYS A 78 -21.56 14.58 17.80
CA LYS A 78 -20.48 14.52 16.81
C LYS A 78 -20.90 15.04 15.43
N ASN A 79 -22.20 15.31 15.25
CA ASN A 79 -22.80 15.90 14.05
C ASN A 79 -22.90 17.43 14.16
#